data_AF-A0A7L2RM23-F1
#
_entry.id   AF-A0A7L2RM23-F1
#
_cell.length_a   1.000
_cell.length_b   1.000
_cell.length_c   1.000
_cell.angle_alpha   90.00
_cell.angle_beta   90.00
_cell.angle_gamma   90.00
#
_symmetry.space_group_name_H-M   'P 1'
#
loop_
_entity.id
_entity.type
_entity.pdbx_description
1 polymer ?
#
loop_
_entity_poly.entity_id
_entity_poly.type
_entity_poly.pdbx_seq_one_letter_code
_entity_poly.pdbx_strand_id
1 'polypeptide(L)'
;NGSAEMAAVYYERIDVEGHHYGPLSQQRKNALKEVDKALSNMISLIKSKGLQNDVNVLLFSDHGMTDISWADKVIELKTYINMNDTIQIKDRGPVVSLWPAPEKYAEIYQKLKAVEHMDVYNIQDIPNRFFYKKGKFVSPLTLVAEEGWFIVESRDKLPFWENVTGKKEAWQNGWHGYDNELMDMRGFFLAYGPDFRSNYRAPPIRSVDVYNIMCHLAGIQPLPNNGSWSRVECMLRNTAPLALLPPCSSCVLALALLSLFTKQ
;
A
#
# COMPACT_ATOMS: atom_id res chain seq x y z
N ASN A 1 -6.01 5.94 32.04
CA ASN A 1 -6.26 4.49 32.20
C ASN A 1 -5.40 3.62 31.27
N GLY A 2 -4.57 4.18 30.37
CA GLY A 2 -3.67 3.39 29.50
C GLY A 2 -4.35 2.74 28.30
N SER A 3 -5.58 3.16 27.94
CA SER A 3 -6.28 2.68 26.76
C SER A 3 -5.72 3.32 25.47
N ALA A 4 -5.82 2.57 24.36
CA ALA A 4 -5.52 3.06 23.03
C ALA A 4 -6.82 3.15 22.20
N GLU A 5 -7.01 4.26 21.49
CA GLU A 5 -8.16 4.49 20.59
C GLU A 5 -7.87 3.96 19.17
N MET A 6 -6.59 3.81 18.83
CA MET A 6 -6.13 3.19 17.60
C MET A 6 -4.94 2.29 17.91
N ALA A 7 -4.95 1.07 17.36
CA ALA A 7 -3.82 0.15 17.38
C ALA A 7 -3.52 -0.31 15.95
N ALA A 8 -2.24 -0.35 15.60
CA ALA A 8 -1.78 -0.82 14.30
C ALA A 8 -0.84 -2.01 14.50
N VAL A 9 -1.03 -3.06 13.69
CA VAL A 9 -0.24 -4.29 13.72
C VAL A 9 0.24 -4.59 12.32
N TYR A 10 1.53 -4.89 12.18
CA TYR A 10 2.17 -5.29 10.92
C TYR A 10 2.57 -6.77 10.98
N TYR A 11 2.42 -7.48 9.86
CA TYR A 11 2.76 -8.90 9.74
C TYR A 11 3.36 -9.19 8.36
N GLU A 12 4.54 -9.80 8.34
CA GLU A 12 5.39 -9.90 7.13
C GLU A 12 5.43 -11.30 6.51
N ARG A 13 5.08 -12.36 7.27
CA ARG A 13 5.44 -13.74 6.88
C ARG A 13 4.85 -14.20 5.54
N ILE A 14 3.67 -13.70 5.15
CA ILE A 14 3.06 -14.03 3.85
C ILE A 14 3.94 -13.52 2.71
N ASP A 15 4.50 -12.32 2.85
CA ASP A 15 5.41 -11.70 1.88
C ASP A 15 6.73 -12.48 1.79
N VAL A 16 7.35 -12.77 2.95
CA VAL A 16 8.58 -13.59 3.04
C VAL A 16 8.44 -14.93 2.31
N GLU A 17 7.34 -15.66 2.55
CA GLU A 17 7.10 -16.94 1.90
C GLU A 17 6.75 -16.80 0.41
N GLY A 18 6.11 -15.68 0.03
CA GLY A 18 5.88 -15.32 -1.37
C GLY A 18 7.18 -15.06 -2.12
N HIS A 19 8.14 -14.37 -1.49
CA HIS A 19 9.47 -14.16 -2.04
C HIS A 19 10.25 -15.47 -2.16
N HIS A 20 10.40 -16.20 -1.06
CA HIS A 20 11.25 -17.38 -1.01
C HIS A 20 10.77 -18.52 -1.91
N TYR A 21 9.44 -18.73 -2.01
CA TYR A 21 8.87 -19.90 -2.68
C TYR A 21 7.92 -19.60 -3.83
N GLY A 22 7.59 -18.33 -4.06
CA GLY A 22 6.68 -17.88 -5.11
C GLY A 22 5.22 -17.71 -4.62
N PRO A 23 4.43 -16.85 -5.27
CA PRO A 23 3.07 -16.52 -4.86
C PRO A 23 2.13 -17.73 -4.83
N LEU A 24 2.31 -18.77 -5.65
CA LEU A 24 1.41 -19.93 -5.69
C LEU A 24 1.84 -21.11 -4.79
N SER A 25 2.93 -20.95 -4.04
CA SER A 25 3.55 -21.99 -3.22
C SER A 25 2.68 -22.48 -2.04
N GLN A 26 2.98 -23.69 -1.56
CA GLN A 26 2.31 -24.23 -0.38
C GLN A 26 2.74 -23.49 0.90
N GLN A 27 3.99 -23.01 0.95
CA GLN A 27 4.57 -22.25 2.05
C GLN A 27 3.83 -20.94 2.26
N ARG A 28 3.61 -20.16 1.20
CA ARG A 28 2.81 -18.93 1.23
C ARG A 28 1.36 -19.22 1.66
N LYS A 29 0.75 -20.29 1.12
CA LYS A 29 -0.59 -20.73 1.53
C LYS A 29 -0.67 -21.12 3.01
N ASN A 30 0.38 -21.73 3.57
CA ASN A 30 0.46 -22.08 4.98
C ASN A 30 0.59 -20.83 5.85
N ALA A 31 1.43 -19.86 5.47
CA ALA A 31 1.52 -18.57 6.17
C ALA A 31 0.17 -17.84 6.19
N LEU A 32 -0.59 -17.87 5.09
CA LEU A 32 -1.94 -17.31 5.05
C LEU A 32 -2.90 -18.01 6.03
N LYS A 33 -2.84 -19.34 6.17
CA LYS A 33 -3.68 -20.08 7.12
C LYS A 33 -3.40 -19.70 8.57
N GLU A 34 -2.14 -19.41 8.91
CA GLU A 34 -1.80 -18.96 10.27
C GLU A 34 -2.37 -17.56 10.57
N VAL A 35 -2.36 -16.65 9.58
CA VAL A 35 -3.02 -15.35 9.71
C VAL A 35 -4.53 -15.51 9.84
N ASP A 36 -5.16 -16.34 9.01
CA ASP A 36 -6.59 -16.63 9.08
C ASP A 36 -7.02 -17.15 10.47
N LYS A 37 -6.23 -18.04 11.06
CA LYS A 37 -6.43 -18.53 12.44
C LYS A 37 -6.30 -17.40 13.46
N ALA A 38 -5.31 -16.52 13.31
CA ALA A 38 -5.14 -15.36 14.19
C ALA A 38 -6.34 -14.39 14.09
N LEU A 39 -6.85 -14.14 12.88
CA LEU A 39 -8.03 -13.30 12.65
C LEU A 39 -9.30 -13.93 13.26
N SER A 40 -9.48 -15.25 13.11
CA SER A 40 -10.58 -15.98 13.76
C SER A 40 -10.55 -15.86 15.29
N ASN A 41 -9.35 -15.95 15.87
CA ASN A 41 -9.15 -15.75 17.31
C ASN A 41 -9.44 -14.30 17.72
N MET A 42 -8.98 -13.31 16.94
CA MET A 42 -9.25 -11.89 17.18
C MET A 42 -10.76 -11.61 17.23
N ILE A 43 -11.52 -12.09 16.25
CA ILE A 43 -12.98 -11.94 16.24
C ILE A 43 -13.61 -12.59 17.48
N SER A 44 -13.16 -13.78 17.88
CA SER A 44 -13.66 -14.45 19.10
C SER A 44 -13.37 -13.66 20.38
N LEU A 45 -12.20 -13.02 20.45
CA LEU A 45 -11.82 -12.16 21.59
C LEU A 45 -12.64 -10.86 21.62
N ILE A 46 -12.84 -10.20 20.48
CA ILE A 46 -13.71 -9.02 20.38
C ILE A 46 -15.11 -9.36 20.93
N LYS A 47 -15.65 -10.52 20.55
CA LYS A 47 -16.96 -10.98 21.02
C LYS A 47 -16.99 -11.25 22.53
N SER A 48 -16.04 -12.03 23.04
CA SER A 48 -16.02 -12.43 24.46
C SER A 48 -15.72 -11.26 25.41
N LYS A 49 -15.09 -10.20 24.91
CA LYS A 49 -14.86 -8.95 25.65
C LYS A 49 -16.00 -7.93 25.52
N GLY A 50 -17.06 -8.24 24.77
CA GLY A 50 -18.21 -7.34 24.58
C GLY A 50 -17.94 -6.14 23.67
N LEU A 51 -16.85 -6.15 22.90
CA LEU A 51 -16.36 -5.00 22.12
C LEU A 51 -16.97 -4.91 20.70
N GLN A 52 -17.99 -5.72 20.40
CA GLN A 52 -18.52 -5.86 19.03
C GLN A 52 -19.14 -4.57 18.47
N ASN A 53 -19.60 -3.69 19.35
CA ASN A 53 -20.22 -2.41 18.99
C ASN A 53 -19.25 -1.22 19.13
N ASP A 54 -18.03 -1.46 19.61
CA ASP A 54 -17.07 -0.41 19.97
C ASP A 54 -15.78 -0.47 19.15
N VAL A 55 -15.60 -1.51 18.32
CA VAL A 55 -14.37 -1.75 17.56
C VAL A 55 -14.66 -1.92 16.08
N ASN A 56 -14.04 -1.06 15.27
CA ASN A 56 -13.84 -1.29 13.85
C ASN A 56 -12.45 -1.88 13.60
N VAL A 57 -12.37 -2.82 12.66
CA VAL A 57 -11.16 -3.50 12.21
C VAL A 57 -11.00 -3.25 10.73
N LEU A 58 -9.83 -2.75 10.35
CA LEU A 58 -9.39 -2.57 8.97
C LEU A 58 -8.26 -3.56 8.71
N LEU A 59 -8.31 -4.26 7.57
CA LEU A 59 -7.25 -5.13 7.11
C LEU A 59 -6.91 -4.78 5.68
N PHE A 60 -5.64 -4.54 5.38
CA PHE A 60 -5.18 -4.27 4.03
C PHE A 60 -3.73 -4.71 3.84
N SER A 61 -3.33 -4.88 2.59
CA SER A 61 -1.92 -5.03 2.22
C SER A 61 -1.43 -3.80 1.47
N ASP A 62 -0.13 -3.60 1.51
CA ASP A 62 0.61 -2.60 0.76
C ASP A 62 0.72 -2.93 -0.73
N HIS A 63 0.90 -4.21 -1.09
CA HIS A 63 0.94 -4.69 -2.47
C HIS A 63 0.54 -6.17 -2.60
N GLY A 64 0.62 -6.69 -3.82
CA GLY A 64 0.57 -8.11 -4.15
C GLY A 64 1.96 -8.72 -4.39
N MET A 65 2.04 -9.77 -5.20
CA MET A 65 3.26 -10.56 -5.45
C MET A 65 3.13 -11.31 -6.78
N THR A 66 4.17 -11.33 -7.62
CA THR A 66 4.21 -12.10 -8.87
C THR A 66 5.43 -13.03 -8.90
N ASP A 67 5.42 -14.02 -9.78
CA ASP A 67 6.55 -14.95 -9.99
C ASP A 67 7.72 -14.24 -10.71
N ILE A 68 8.95 -14.63 -10.36
CA ILE A 68 10.18 -14.19 -11.06
C ILE A 68 11.00 -15.40 -11.54
N SER A 69 11.88 -15.20 -12.53
CA SER A 69 12.85 -16.23 -12.94
C SER A 69 14.26 -15.66 -12.97
N TRP A 70 15.07 -16.03 -11.97
CA TRP A 70 16.49 -15.62 -11.93
C TRP A 70 17.40 -16.37 -12.91
N ALA A 71 16.94 -17.50 -13.46
CA ALA A 71 17.70 -18.22 -14.49
C ALA A 71 17.78 -17.38 -15.79
N ASP A 72 16.63 -16.85 -16.21
CA ASP A 72 16.43 -16.35 -17.56
C ASP A 72 16.08 -14.86 -17.61
N LYS A 73 15.42 -14.33 -16.57
CA LYS A 73 14.85 -12.97 -16.56
C LYS A 73 15.60 -12.00 -15.64
N VAL A 74 16.92 -11.93 -15.81
CA VAL A 74 17.78 -11.01 -15.06
C VAL A 74 18.48 -10.03 -16.00
N ILE A 75 18.36 -8.74 -15.71
CA ILE A 75 19.06 -7.67 -16.40
C ILE A 75 20.26 -7.27 -15.56
N GLU A 76 21.46 -7.62 -16.01
CA GLU A 76 22.72 -7.25 -15.35
C GLU A 76 23.26 -5.93 -15.91
N LEU A 77 23.17 -4.85 -15.14
CA LEU A 77 23.60 -3.51 -15.60
C LEU A 77 25.07 -3.48 -16.05
N LYS A 78 25.95 -4.26 -15.40
CA LYS A 78 27.38 -4.32 -15.74
C LYS A 78 27.66 -4.83 -17.17
N THR A 79 26.71 -5.49 -17.83
CA THR A 79 26.89 -5.97 -19.21
C THR A 79 26.65 -4.85 -20.23
N TYR A 80 25.93 -3.79 -19.84
CA TYR A 80 25.55 -2.68 -20.71
C TYR A 80 26.35 -1.40 -20.41
N ILE A 81 26.67 -1.15 -19.14
CA ILE A 81 27.37 0.07 -18.70
C ILE A 81 28.56 -0.27 -17.80
N ASN A 82 29.53 0.65 -17.75
CA ASN A 82 30.61 0.57 -16.78
C ASN A 82 30.08 1.06 -15.42
N MET A 83 30.05 0.19 -14.41
CA MET A 83 29.51 0.57 -13.09
C MET A 83 30.34 1.66 -12.40
N ASN A 84 31.62 1.85 -12.76
CA ASN A 84 32.44 2.95 -12.26
C ASN A 84 31.99 4.33 -12.77
N ASP A 85 31.18 4.38 -13.82
CA ASP A 85 30.59 5.60 -14.37
C ASP A 85 29.29 6.00 -13.62
N THR A 86 28.94 5.28 -12.55
CA THR A 86 27.77 5.53 -11.70
C THR A 86 28.21 6.02 -10.32
N ILE A 87 27.61 7.11 -9.85
CA ILE A 87 27.85 7.67 -8.50
C ILE A 87 27.12 6.83 -7.46
N GLN A 88 25.87 6.47 -7.76
CA GLN A 88 25.03 5.72 -6.82
C GLN A 88 23.99 4.90 -7.56
N ILE A 89 23.74 3.70 -7.03
CA ILE A 89 22.60 2.86 -7.35
C ILE A 89 21.82 2.59 -6.06
N LYS A 90 20.49 2.62 -6.13
CA LYS A 90 19.60 2.22 -5.04
C LYS A 90 18.62 1.18 -5.53
N ASP A 91 18.45 0.19 -4.66
CA ASP A 91 17.63 -0.99 -4.85
C ASP A 91 18.14 -1.97 -5.93
N ARG A 92 17.47 -3.12 -6.00
CA ARG A 92 17.60 -4.18 -7.01
C ARG A 92 16.21 -4.78 -7.22
N GLY A 93 15.89 -5.16 -8.44
CA GLY A 93 14.61 -5.78 -8.78
C GLY A 93 13.80 -4.94 -9.75
N PRO A 94 12.50 -4.71 -9.51
CA PRO A 94 11.61 -4.08 -10.48
C PRO A 94 11.87 -2.61 -10.72
N VAL A 95 12.25 -1.85 -9.68
CA VAL A 95 12.47 -0.41 -9.78
C VAL A 95 13.83 -0.08 -9.19
N VAL A 96 14.74 0.40 -10.04
CA VAL A 96 16.11 0.73 -9.64
C VAL A 96 16.36 2.20 -9.88
N SER A 97 16.88 2.89 -8.87
CA SER A 97 17.22 4.31 -8.94
C SER A 97 18.71 4.47 -9.23
N LEU A 98 19.06 5.19 -10.29
CA LEU A 98 20.45 5.33 -10.77
C LEU A 98 20.87 6.81 -10.88
N TRP A 99 22.03 7.12 -10.31
CA TRP A 99 22.72 8.41 -10.42
C TRP A 99 24.02 8.23 -11.21
N PRO A 100 24.03 8.51 -12.51
CA PRO A 100 25.24 8.56 -13.32
C PRO A 100 26.20 9.67 -12.90
N ALA A 101 27.50 9.53 -13.20
CA ALA A 101 28.40 10.67 -13.23
C ALA A 101 27.90 11.70 -14.29
N PRO A 102 27.93 13.02 -14.02
CA PRO A 102 27.33 14.02 -14.91
C PRO A 102 27.78 13.92 -16.36
N GLU A 103 29.06 13.68 -16.60
CA GLU A 103 29.68 13.53 -17.92
C GLU A 103 29.33 12.21 -18.62
N LYS A 104 28.85 11.23 -17.86
CA LYS A 104 28.45 9.90 -18.33
C LYS A 104 26.95 9.71 -18.50
N TYR A 105 26.16 10.66 -18.03
CA TYR A 105 24.70 10.58 -18.03
C TYR A 105 24.11 10.26 -19.40
N ALA A 106 24.47 11.00 -20.45
CA ALA A 106 23.92 10.80 -21.79
C ALA A 106 24.31 9.43 -22.38
N GLU A 107 25.56 9.00 -22.16
CA GLU A 107 26.06 7.70 -22.59
C GLU A 107 25.30 6.55 -21.91
N ILE A 108 25.17 6.61 -20.58
CA ILE A 108 24.46 5.61 -19.77
C ILE A 108 22.99 5.56 -20.16
N TYR A 109 22.32 6.71 -20.29
CA TYR A 109 20.92 6.76 -20.68
C TYR A 109 20.67 6.08 -22.03
N GLN A 110 21.47 6.38 -23.06
CA GLN A 110 21.31 5.78 -24.39
C GLN A 110 21.58 4.27 -24.38
N LYS A 111 22.62 3.82 -23.67
CA LYS A 111 22.94 2.39 -23.54
C LYS A 111 21.83 1.61 -22.84
N LEU A 112 21.32 2.12 -21.73
CA LEU A 112 20.27 1.43 -20.98
C LEU A 112 18.91 1.49 -21.69
N LYS A 113 18.63 2.54 -22.47
CA LYS A 113 17.38 2.65 -23.25
C LYS A 113 17.26 1.60 -24.35
N ALA A 114 18.37 1.02 -24.81
CA ALA A 114 18.38 -0.04 -25.81
C ALA A 114 18.19 -1.45 -25.21
N VAL A 115 18.13 -1.56 -23.88
CA VAL A 115 17.97 -2.85 -23.20
C VAL A 115 16.49 -3.25 -23.22
N GLU A 116 16.21 -4.45 -23.70
CA GLU A 116 14.85 -5.01 -23.71
C GLU A 116 14.39 -5.34 -22.28
N HIS A 117 13.07 -5.43 -22.10
CA HIS A 117 12.41 -5.85 -20.85
C HIS A 117 12.57 -4.92 -19.65
N MET A 118 13.02 -3.68 -19.88
CA MET A 118 12.89 -2.59 -18.93
C MET A 118 12.71 -1.26 -19.65
N ASP A 119 12.05 -0.33 -18.99
CA ASP A 119 12.02 1.07 -19.36
C ASP A 119 13.08 1.87 -18.58
N VAL A 120 13.61 2.90 -19.23
CA VAL A 120 14.53 3.86 -18.62
C VAL A 120 13.92 5.25 -18.71
N TYR A 121 13.53 5.78 -17.55
CA TYR A 121 12.89 7.09 -17.47
C TYR A 121 13.87 8.14 -16.94
N ASN A 122 13.92 9.28 -17.63
CA ASN A 122 14.30 10.53 -16.97
C ASN A 122 13.15 11.01 -16.10
N ILE A 123 13.44 11.85 -15.10
CA ILE A 123 12.43 12.36 -14.16
C ILE A 123 11.18 12.90 -14.88
N GLN A 124 11.35 13.73 -15.92
CA GLN A 124 10.24 14.33 -16.66
C GLN A 124 9.40 13.32 -17.43
N ASP A 125 10.03 12.22 -17.87
CA ASP A 125 9.45 11.18 -18.72
C ASP A 125 8.74 10.09 -17.91
N ILE A 126 8.96 10.03 -16.59
CA ILE A 126 8.23 9.12 -15.71
C ILE A 126 6.71 9.32 -15.90
N PRO A 127 5.94 8.24 -16.10
CA PRO A 127 4.49 8.32 -16.34
C PRO A 127 3.76 9.10 -15.25
N ASN A 128 2.94 10.08 -15.66
CA ASN A 128 2.16 10.90 -14.73
C ASN A 128 1.26 10.06 -13.80
N ARG A 129 0.75 8.93 -14.29
CA ARG A 129 -0.14 8.02 -13.55
C ARG A 129 0.53 7.36 -12.34
N PHE A 130 1.86 7.30 -12.28
CA PHE A 130 2.56 6.78 -11.11
C PHE A 130 2.52 7.75 -9.92
N PHE A 131 2.23 9.04 -10.14
CA PHE A 131 2.29 10.08 -9.11
C PHE A 131 3.63 10.14 -8.35
N TYR A 132 4.72 9.68 -8.99
CA TYR A 132 6.02 9.47 -8.37
C TYR A 132 7.02 10.60 -8.66
N LYS A 133 7.05 11.09 -9.90
CA LYS A 133 8.14 11.93 -10.44
C LYS A 133 8.40 13.28 -9.77
N LYS A 134 7.46 13.76 -8.96
CA LYS A 134 7.62 15.01 -8.19
C LYS A 134 8.33 14.80 -6.84
N GLY A 135 8.66 13.55 -6.49
CA GLY A 135 9.40 13.25 -5.28
C GLY A 135 10.81 13.84 -5.30
N LYS A 136 11.21 14.50 -4.20
CA LYS A 136 12.52 15.16 -4.08
C LYS A 136 13.74 14.21 -4.10
N PHE A 137 13.50 12.91 -3.94
CA PHE A 137 14.53 11.86 -3.92
C PHE A 137 14.52 10.98 -5.17
N VAL A 138 13.67 11.28 -6.15
CA VAL A 138 13.65 10.57 -7.43
C VAL A 138 15.01 10.77 -8.11
N SER A 139 15.62 9.69 -8.57
CA SER A 139 16.92 9.70 -9.24
C SER A 139 16.85 10.32 -10.64
N PRO A 140 17.99 10.80 -11.19
CA PRO A 140 18.05 11.28 -12.57
C PRO A 140 17.56 10.25 -13.58
N LEU A 141 17.90 8.98 -13.37
CA LEU A 141 17.40 7.84 -14.15
C LEU A 141 16.66 6.86 -13.22
N THR A 142 15.43 6.50 -13.58
CA THR A 142 14.64 5.45 -12.93
C THR A 142 14.44 4.31 -13.91
N LEU A 143 14.91 3.12 -13.54
CA LEU A 143 14.77 1.91 -14.34
C LEU A 143 13.55 1.14 -13.83
N VAL A 144 12.68 0.69 -14.74
CA VAL A 144 11.45 -0.06 -14.39
C VAL A 144 11.40 -1.33 -15.24
N ALA A 145 11.54 -2.49 -14.61
CA ALA A 145 11.50 -3.78 -15.27
C ALA A 145 10.06 -4.16 -15.69
N GLU A 146 9.95 -4.91 -16.79
CA GLU A 146 8.72 -5.63 -17.11
C GLU A 146 8.39 -6.70 -16.04
N GLU A 147 7.12 -7.07 -15.93
CA GLU A 147 6.65 -8.06 -14.93
C GLU A 147 7.45 -9.38 -15.01
N GLY A 148 7.94 -9.84 -13.86
CA GLY A 148 8.75 -11.06 -13.73
C GLY A 148 10.24 -10.90 -14.08
N TRP A 149 10.67 -9.74 -14.59
CA TRP A 149 12.08 -9.40 -14.78
C TRP A 149 12.70 -8.77 -13.54
N PHE A 150 14.03 -8.87 -13.42
CA PHE A 150 14.76 -8.40 -12.25
C PHE A 150 16.03 -7.65 -12.66
N ILE A 151 16.14 -6.37 -12.29
CA ILE A 151 17.31 -5.53 -12.58
C ILE A 151 18.31 -5.62 -11.43
N VAL A 152 19.58 -5.86 -11.76
CA VAL A 152 20.66 -5.94 -10.78
C VAL A 152 21.95 -5.40 -11.38
N GLU A 153 22.88 -4.95 -10.54
CA GLU A 153 24.23 -4.61 -10.99
C GLU A 153 24.90 -5.82 -11.69
N SER A 154 24.86 -6.98 -11.02
CA SER A 154 25.40 -8.25 -11.48
C SER A 154 24.76 -9.43 -10.74
N ARG A 155 24.80 -10.63 -11.33
CA ARG A 155 24.20 -11.84 -10.73
C ARG A 155 24.68 -12.16 -9.31
N ASP A 156 25.95 -11.90 -8.99
CA ASP A 156 26.50 -12.09 -7.64
C ASP A 156 25.90 -11.14 -6.59
N LYS A 157 25.19 -10.09 -7.02
CA LYS A 157 24.49 -9.13 -6.16
C LYS A 157 23.00 -9.44 -6.02
N LEU A 158 22.49 -10.53 -6.59
CA LEU A 158 21.11 -10.94 -6.37
C LEU A 158 20.84 -11.15 -4.86
N PRO A 159 19.63 -10.82 -4.36
CA PRO A 159 19.31 -10.92 -2.94
C PRO A 159 19.00 -12.36 -2.51
N PHE A 160 20.00 -13.25 -2.62
CA PHE A 160 19.88 -14.64 -2.18
C PHE A 160 19.47 -14.71 -0.71
N TRP A 161 18.63 -15.68 -0.39
CA TRP A 161 18.18 -15.91 0.99
C TRP A 161 18.83 -17.17 1.58
N GLU A 162 18.77 -17.28 2.90
CA GLU A 162 19.39 -18.37 3.65
C GLU A 162 18.38 -19.51 3.84
N ASN A 163 18.41 -20.49 2.93
CA ASN A 163 17.61 -21.72 3.06
C ASN A 163 18.35 -22.85 3.81
N VAL A 164 19.68 -22.72 3.94
CA VAL A 164 20.58 -23.63 4.64
C VAL A 164 21.51 -22.79 5.51
N THR A 165 21.72 -23.22 6.75
CA THR A 165 22.49 -22.50 7.76
C THR A 165 23.88 -22.09 7.26
N GLY A 166 24.17 -20.79 7.36
CA GLY A 166 25.48 -20.21 7.11
C GLY A 166 25.74 -19.76 5.68
N LYS A 167 24.78 -19.91 4.74
CA LYS A 167 24.95 -19.49 3.35
C LYS A 167 23.69 -18.93 2.69
N LYS A 168 23.83 -17.78 2.04
CA LYS A 168 22.81 -17.15 1.20
C LYS A 168 23.03 -17.54 -0.26
N GLU A 169 22.50 -18.68 -0.65
CA GLU A 169 22.62 -19.22 -2.02
C GLU A 169 21.24 -19.46 -2.66
N ALA A 170 20.15 -19.36 -1.89
CA ALA A 170 18.81 -19.68 -2.35
C ALA A 170 18.22 -18.58 -3.21
N TRP A 171 17.59 -18.98 -4.31
CA TRP A 171 16.95 -18.05 -5.23
C TRP A 171 15.60 -17.58 -4.70
N GLN A 172 15.26 -16.34 -5.04
CA GLN A 172 13.91 -15.82 -4.87
C GLN A 172 13.03 -16.31 -6.02
N ASN A 173 11.77 -16.57 -5.72
CA ASN A 173 10.79 -17.11 -6.66
C ASN A 173 9.59 -16.20 -6.85
N GLY A 174 9.38 -15.24 -5.94
CA GLY A 174 8.41 -14.16 -6.12
C GLY A 174 9.02 -12.79 -5.85
N TRP A 175 8.48 -11.75 -6.46
CA TRP A 175 8.83 -10.36 -6.16
C TRP A 175 7.68 -9.38 -6.41
N HIS A 176 7.87 -8.13 -6.00
CA HIS A 176 6.90 -7.05 -6.16
C HIS A 176 7.60 -5.70 -6.32
N GLY A 177 6.83 -4.66 -6.65
CA GLY A 177 7.34 -3.30 -6.93
C GLY A 177 7.25 -2.90 -8.39
N TYR A 178 6.72 -3.77 -9.25
CA TYR A 178 6.41 -3.49 -10.65
C TYR A 178 5.31 -2.42 -10.79
N ASP A 179 4.87 -2.17 -12.03
CA ASP A 179 3.76 -1.27 -12.34
C ASP A 179 2.53 -1.56 -11.46
N ASN A 180 2.07 -0.52 -10.76
CA ASN A 180 1.01 -0.59 -9.77
C ASN A 180 -0.38 -0.93 -10.34
N GLU A 181 -0.56 -0.92 -11.67
CA GLU A 181 -1.81 -1.33 -12.33
C GLU A 181 -1.81 -2.81 -12.76
N LEU A 182 -0.68 -3.51 -12.63
CA LEU A 182 -0.61 -4.96 -12.90
C LEU A 182 -1.51 -5.74 -11.94
N MET A 183 -2.11 -6.81 -12.44
CA MET A 183 -3.06 -7.61 -11.68
C MET A 183 -2.41 -8.23 -10.44
N ASP A 184 -1.20 -8.75 -10.56
CA ASP A 184 -0.49 -9.41 -9.47
C ASP A 184 0.02 -8.42 -8.41
N MET A 185 0.12 -7.13 -8.73
CA MET A 185 0.51 -6.08 -7.78
C MET A 185 -0.67 -5.59 -6.93
N ARG A 186 -1.89 -6.06 -7.19
CA ARG A 186 -3.07 -5.68 -6.41
C ARG A 186 -2.97 -6.22 -4.99
N GLY A 187 -3.07 -5.32 -4.02
CA GLY A 187 -3.30 -5.68 -2.62
C GLY A 187 -4.76 -6.03 -2.31
N PHE A 188 -5.08 -6.17 -1.03
CA PHE A 188 -6.46 -6.37 -0.56
C PHE A 188 -6.89 -5.29 0.43
N PHE A 189 -8.20 -5.15 0.60
CA PHE A 189 -8.82 -4.36 1.66
C PHE A 189 -10.08 -5.08 2.18
N LEU A 190 -10.17 -5.29 3.49
CA LEU A 190 -11.37 -5.76 4.19
C LEU A 190 -11.62 -4.88 5.42
N ALA A 191 -12.90 -4.77 5.80
CA ALA A 191 -13.28 -4.07 7.00
C ALA A 191 -14.40 -4.81 7.74
N TYR A 192 -14.41 -4.70 9.06
CA TYR A 192 -15.39 -5.31 9.95
C TYR A 192 -15.65 -4.37 11.13
N GLY A 193 -16.91 -4.13 11.47
CA GLY A 193 -17.25 -3.33 12.65
C GLY A 193 -18.62 -2.66 12.56
N PRO A 194 -19.02 -1.91 13.59
CA PRO A 194 -20.32 -1.25 13.68
C PRO A 194 -20.57 -0.23 12.56
N ASP A 195 -19.53 0.45 12.06
CA ASP A 195 -19.65 1.50 11.05
C ASP A 195 -19.64 0.97 9.61
N PHE A 196 -19.34 -0.31 9.41
CA PHE A 196 -19.28 -0.93 8.09
C PHE A 196 -20.54 -1.69 7.72
N ARG A 197 -20.92 -1.63 6.45
CA ARG A 197 -21.99 -2.50 5.91
C ARG A 197 -21.56 -3.95 6.01
N SER A 198 -22.49 -4.81 6.41
CA SER A 198 -22.24 -6.24 6.53
C SER A 198 -22.55 -6.97 5.22
N ASN A 199 -21.75 -7.98 4.88
CA ASN A 199 -21.89 -8.76 3.65
C ASN A 199 -21.93 -7.89 2.36
N TYR A 200 -21.10 -6.84 2.34
CA TYR A 200 -21.02 -5.90 1.23
C TYR A 200 -19.74 -6.11 0.43
N ARG A 201 -19.86 -6.18 -0.91
CA ARG A 201 -18.72 -6.24 -1.83
C ARG A 201 -18.54 -4.86 -2.46
N ALA A 202 -17.55 -4.11 -1.98
CA ALA A 202 -17.21 -2.81 -2.55
C ALA A 202 -16.54 -2.95 -3.93
N PRO A 203 -16.67 -1.96 -4.82
CA PRO A 203 -15.78 -1.81 -5.97
C PRO A 203 -14.31 -1.65 -5.54
N PRO A 204 -13.34 -1.85 -6.47
CA PRO A 204 -11.94 -1.60 -6.18
C PRO A 204 -11.67 -0.16 -5.73
N ILE A 205 -10.77 -0.01 -4.75
CA ILE A 205 -10.30 1.28 -4.22
C ILE A 205 -8.80 1.42 -4.48
N ARG A 206 -8.22 2.59 -4.19
CA ARG A 206 -6.76 2.81 -4.23
C ARG A 206 -6.21 2.95 -2.80
N SER A 207 -4.93 2.62 -2.63
CA SER A 207 -4.24 2.74 -1.32
C SER A 207 -4.41 4.13 -0.69
N VAL A 208 -4.34 5.20 -1.49
CA VAL A 208 -4.54 6.59 -1.04
C VAL A 208 -5.94 6.88 -0.45
N ASP A 209 -6.94 6.03 -0.72
CA ASP A 209 -8.30 6.22 -0.22
C ASP A 209 -8.46 5.79 1.24
N VAL A 210 -7.60 4.88 1.72
CA VAL A 210 -7.71 4.24 3.05
C VAL A 210 -7.57 5.25 4.19
N TYR A 211 -6.73 6.29 4.02
CA TYR A 211 -6.54 7.34 5.02
C TYR A 211 -7.86 8.04 5.39
N ASN A 212 -8.71 8.35 4.41
CA ASN A 212 -9.99 9.01 4.67
C ASN A 212 -10.94 8.12 5.47
N ILE A 213 -10.93 6.80 5.23
CA ILE A 213 -11.70 5.84 6.01
C ILE A 213 -11.19 5.84 7.46
N MET A 214 -9.89 5.75 7.68
CA MET A 214 -9.30 5.75 9.03
C MET A 214 -9.66 7.02 9.81
N CYS A 215 -9.51 8.20 9.19
CA CYS A 215 -9.88 9.46 9.82
C CYS A 215 -11.38 9.54 10.15
N HIS A 216 -12.24 9.09 9.24
CA HIS A 216 -13.69 9.05 9.45
C HIS A 216 -14.06 8.19 10.67
N LEU A 217 -13.52 6.96 10.75
CA LEU A 217 -13.78 6.06 11.88
C LEU A 217 -13.22 6.57 13.20
N ALA A 218 -12.09 7.29 13.16
CA ALA A 218 -11.48 7.88 14.34
C ALA A 218 -12.15 9.19 14.79
N GLY A 219 -13.13 9.71 14.03
CA GLY A 219 -13.77 11.00 14.32
C GLY A 219 -12.84 12.21 14.16
N ILE A 220 -11.80 12.09 13.31
CA ILE A 220 -10.80 13.14 13.09
C ILE A 220 -10.96 13.71 11.68
N GLN A 221 -10.84 15.03 11.55
CA GLN A 221 -10.84 15.68 10.25
C GLN A 221 -9.59 15.25 9.44
N PRO A 222 -9.73 14.63 8.26
CA PRO A 222 -8.58 14.27 7.45
C PRO A 222 -7.85 15.52 6.97
N LEU A 223 -6.51 15.48 6.99
CA LEU A 223 -5.70 16.47 6.31
C LEU A 223 -5.88 16.38 4.79
N PRO A 224 -5.58 17.45 4.02
CA PRO A 224 -5.62 17.38 2.56
C PRO A 224 -4.78 16.23 2.02
N ASN A 225 -5.41 15.36 1.23
CA ASN A 225 -4.80 14.15 0.67
C ASN A 225 -5.38 13.84 -0.72
N ASN A 226 -4.86 12.81 -1.38
CA ASN A 226 -5.25 12.44 -2.75
C ASN A 226 -6.32 11.35 -2.83
N GLY A 227 -6.83 10.88 -1.70
CA GLY A 227 -7.92 9.90 -1.65
C GLY A 227 -9.25 10.50 -2.14
N SER A 228 -10.11 9.66 -2.69
CA SER A 228 -11.45 10.05 -3.16
C SER A 228 -12.51 9.44 -2.27
N TRP A 229 -13.22 10.29 -1.53
CA TRP A 229 -14.30 9.83 -0.64
C TRP A 229 -15.40 9.05 -1.36
N SER A 230 -15.78 9.49 -2.56
CA SER A 230 -16.79 8.83 -3.40
C SER A 230 -16.46 7.38 -3.78
N ARG A 231 -15.19 6.97 -3.74
CA ARG A 231 -14.80 5.57 -3.98
C ARG A 231 -15.06 4.67 -2.78
N VAL A 232 -15.11 5.24 -1.57
CA VAL A 232 -15.12 4.46 -0.33
C VAL A 232 -16.39 4.61 0.48
N GLU A 233 -17.11 5.73 0.40
CA GLU A 233 -18.25 6.02 1.28
C GLU A 233 -19.35 4.95 1.25
N CYS A 234 -19.51 4.27 0.12
CA CYS A 234 -20.50 3.21 -0.07
C CYS A 234 -20.30 1.99 0.84
N MET A 235 -19.10 1.80 1.42
CA MET A 235 -18.83 0.68 2.34
C MET A 235 -19.28 0.96 3.78
N LEU A 236 -19.49 2.22 4.13
CA LEU A 236 -19.90 2.65 5.45
C LEU A 236 -21.42 2.57 5.58
N ARG A 237 -21.90 2.35 6.80
CA ARG A 237 -23.31 2.49 7.13
C ARG A 237 -23.65 3.98 7.09
N ASN A 238 -24.86 4.31 6.63
CA ASN A 238 -25.39 5.66 6.78
C ASN A 238 -25.76 5.88 8.25
N THR A 239 -24.77 6.00 9.13
CA THR A 239 -24.96 6.65 10.41
C THR A 239 -24.88 8.13 10.10
N ALA A 240 -26.04 8.73 9.77
CA ALA A 240 -26.16 10.16 9.99
C ALA A 240 -25.65 10.39 11.42
N PRO A 241 -24.73 11.34 11.66
CA PRO A 241 -24.44 11.73 13.03
C PRO A 241 -25.80 11.95 13.68
N LEU A 242 -26.02 11.40 14.86
CA LEU A 242 -26.99 11.99 15.78
C LEU A 242 -26.48 13.41 15.99
N ALA A 243 -26.83 14.30 15.06
CA ALA A 243 -26.66 15.72 15.22
C ALA A 243 -27.40 15.99 16.51
N LEU A 244 -26.65 16.38 17.55
CA LEU A 244 -27.23 16.94 18.75
C LEU A 244 -28.17 18.02 18.25
N LEU A 245 -29.48 17.75 18.38
CA LEU A 245 -30.50 18.75 18.10
C LEU A 245 -30.06 20.00 18.86
N PRO A 246 -29.90 21.16 18.19
CA PRO A 246 -29.58 22.38 18.91
C PRO A 246 -30.68 22.55 19.98
N PRO A 247 -30.33 22.88 21.23
CA PRO A 247 -31.33 23.05 22.27
C PRO A 247 -32.38 24.03 21.74
N CYS A 248 -33.63 23.58 21.77
CA CYS A 248 -34.79 24.28 21.23
C CYS A 248 -35.01 25.59 22.01
N SER A 249 -34.21 26.63 21.73
CA SER A 249 -34.36 27.98 22.29
C SER A 249 -35.57 28.71 21.70
N SER A 250 -36.27 28.13 20.74
CA SER A 250 -37.49 28.68 20.15
C SER A 250 -38.73 28.56 21.06
N CYS A 251 -38.69 27.80 22.16
CA CYS A 251 -39.83 27.74 23.09
C CYS A 251 -39.92 28.93 24.07
N VAL A 252 -38.86 29.74 24.23
CA VAL A 252 -38.88 30.88 25.17
C VAL A 252 -39.39 32.18 24.51
N LEU A 253 -39.20 32.35 23.19
CA LEU A 253 -39.70 33.54 22.49
C LEU A 253 -41.21 33.51 22.22
N ALA A 254 -41.84 32.34 22.12
CA ALA A 254 -43.29 32.24 21.91
C ALA A 254 -44.10 32.66 23.14
N LEU A 255 -43.57 32.49 24.35
CA LEU A 255 -44.24 32.91 25.60
C LEU A 255 -44.07 34.40 25.91
N ALA A 256 -43.03 35.05 25.38
CA ALA A 256 -42.82 36.50 25.55
C ALA A 256 -43.69 37.35 24.60
N LEU A 257 -44.13 36.80 23.45
CA LEU A 257 -44.99 37.52 22.51
C LEU A 257 -46.48 37.44 22.85
N LEU A 258 -46.91 36.43 23.63
CA LEU A 258 -48.30 36.29 24.08
C LEU A 258 -48.67 37.20 25.26
N SER A 259 -47.70 37.73 26.01
CA SER A 259 -47.94 38.68 27.11
C SER A 259 -48.04 40.14 26.64
N LEU A 260 -47.76 40.43 25.37
CA LEU A 260 -47.86 41.76 24.76
C LEU A 260 -49.23 42.06 24.12
N PHE A 261 -50.12 41.06 24.03
CA PHE A 261 -51.44 41.21 23.38
C PHE A 261 -52.65 41.09 24.33
N THR A 262 -52.46 41.09 25.65
CA THR A 262 -53.57 40.99 26.63
C THR A 262 -53.84 42.26 27.43
N LYS A 263 -53.44 43.43 26.93
CA LYS A 263 -53.90 44.73 27.47
C LYS A 263 -54.43 45.63 26.35
N GLN A 264 -55.68 45.41 25.99
CA GLN A 264 -56.66 46.45 25.66
C GLN A 264 -58.07 45.89 25.83
#